data_AF-A0A7X8VBW6-F1
#
_entry.id   AF-A0A7X8VBW6-F1
#
_cell.length_a   1.000
_cell.length_b   1.000
_cell.length_c   1.000
_cell.angle_alpha   90.00
_cell.angle_beta   90.00
_cell.angle_gamma   90.00
#
_symmetry.space_group_name_H-M   'P 1'
#
loop_
_entity.id
_entity.type
_entity.pdbx_description
1 polymer ?
#
loop_
_entity_poly.entity_id
_entity_poly.type
_entity_poly.pdbx_seq_one_letter_code
_entity_poly.pdbx_strand_id
1 'polypeptide(L)' 'MKKQYEVVVKQDRCKRCGICVAFCPKNVLDIKINSAPEVVKPEECIGCNFCYLRCPEIAIFVLEKEEAI' A
#
# COMPACT_ATOMS: atom_id res chain seq x y z
N MET A 1 -4.80 -22.12 -3.49
CA MET A 1 -4.71 -20.90 -4.31
C MET A 1 -3.97 -19.82 -3.51
N LYS A 2 -2.98 -19.15 -4.12
CA LYS A 2 -2.32 -17.98 -3.50
C LYS A 2 -3.14 -16.74 -3.85
N LYS A 3 -3.71 -16.08 -2.84
CA LYS A 3 -4.34 -14.77 -3.02
C LYS A 3 -3.29 -13.75 -3.46
N GLN A 4 -3.63 -12.88 -4.40
CA GLN A 4 -2.79 -11.75 -4.81
C GLN A 4 -3.48 -10.44 -4.47
N TYR A 5 -2.68 -9.42 -4.14
CA TYR A 5 -3.18 -8.11 -3.76
C TYR A 5 -2.54 -7.01 -4.61
N GLU A 6 -3.30 -5.95 -4.84
CA GLU A 6 -2.83 -4.70 -5.43
C GLU A 6 -2.92 -3.58 -4.38
N VAL A 7 -1.86 -2.78 -4.27
CA VAL A 7 -1.83 -1.61 -3.38
C VAL A 7 -1.92 -0.35 -4.23
N VAL A 8 -2.97 0.44 -4.03
CA VAL A 8 -3.26 1.64 -4.83
C VAL A 8 -3.14 2.88 -3.97
N VAL A 9 -2.33 3.85 -4.38
CA VAL A 9 -2.18 5.14 -3.69
C VAL A 9 -2.87 6.25 -4.49
N LYS A 10 -3.84 6.92 -3.86
CA LYS A 10 -4.50 8.13 -4.37
C LYS A 10 -3.59 9.33 -4.10
N GLN A 11 -2.77 9.69 -5.09
CA GLN A 11 -1.73 10.71 -4.95
C GLN A 11 -2.29 12.10 -4.61
N ASP A 12 -3.49 12.41 -5.10
CA ASP A 12 -4.25 13.63 -4.82
C ASP A 12 -4.62 13.79 -3.33
N ARG A 13 -4.73 12.68 -2.60
CA ARG A 13 -5.01 12.66 -1.15
C ARG A 13 -3.77 12.41 -0.30
N CYS A 14 -2.68 11.96 -0.90
CA CYS A 14 -1.49 11.57 -0.16
C CYS A 14 -0.70 12.79 0.31
N LYS A 15 -0.66 13.04 1.62
CA LYS A 15 0.21 14.06 2.22
C LYS A 15 1.67 13.64 2.45
N ARG A 16 2.10 12.51 1.88
CA ARG A 16 3.51 12.05 1.85
C ARG A 16 4.14 11.82 3.25
N CYS A 17 3.31 11.40 4.22
CA CYS A 17 3.75 11.22 5.61
C CYS A 17 4.57 9.96 5.89
N GLY A 18 4.62 8.99 4.97
CA GLY A 18 5.41 7.75 5.15
C GLY A 18 4.88 6.73 6.17
N ILE A 19 3.78 7.00 6.89
CA ILE A 19 3.23 6.09 7.91
C ILE A 19 2.93 4.69 7.33
N CYS A 20 2.40 4.63 6.11
CA CYS A 20 2.12 3.35 5.45
C CYS A 20 3.37 2.49 5.22
N VAL A 21 4.53 3.10 4.97
CA VAL A 21 5.83 2.42 4.84
C VAL A 21 6.25 1.87 6.19
N ALA A 22 6.23 2.69 7.23
CA ALA A 22 6.67 2.33 8.58
C ALA A 22 5.86 1.17 9.20
N PHE A 23 4.57 1.04 8.85
CA PHE A 23 3.69 0.01 9.39
C PHE A 23 3.51 -1.21 8.47
N CYS A 24 4.16 -1.25 7.31
CA CYS A 24 4.07 -2.40 6.43
C CYS A 24 4.92 -3.57 6.99
N PRO A 25 4.33 -4.66 7.51
CA PRO A 25 5.10 -5.75 8.12
C PRO A 25 5.95 -6.52 7.10
N LYS A 26 5.67 -6.32 5.80
CA LYS A 26 6.33 -6.96 4.67
C LYS A 26 7.23 -6.00 3.88
N ASN A 27 7.34 -4.75 4.31
CA ASN A 27 8.16 -3.72 3.64
C ASN A 27 7.87 -3.64 2.12
N VAL A 28 6.59 -3.70 1.76
CA VAL A 28 6.09 -3.67 0.36
C VAL A 28 6.16 -2.27 -0.23
N LEU A 29 6.17 -1.25 0.63
CA LEU A 29 6.15 0.16 0.26
C LEU A 29 7.51 0.77 0.58
N ASP A 30 7.94 1.73 -0.25
CA ASP A 30 9.07 2.62 0.03
C ASP A 30 8.66 4.08 -0.19
N ILE A 31 9.43 5.03 0.33
CA ILE A 31 9.15 6.46 0.17
C ILE A 31 10.45 7.26 0.06
N LYS A 32 10.53 8.08 -0.99
CA LYS A 32 11.58 9.09 -1.14
C LYS A 32 11.16 10.40 -0.46
N ILE A 33 12.15 11.21 -0.09
CA ILE A 33 11.92 12.53 0.51
C ILE A 33 10.96 13.35 -0.39
N ASN A 34 9.93 13.92 0.23
CA ASN A 34 8.90 14.74 -0.44
C ASN A 34 8.14 14.04 -1.58
N SER A 35 8.13 12.70 -1.64
CA SER A 35 7.41 11.92 -2.66
C SER A 35 6.25 11.12 -2.07
N ALA A 36 5.30 10.70 -2.91
CA ALA A 36 4.31 9.71 -2.50
C ALA A 36 4.99 8.34 -2.28
N PRO A 37 4.45 7.48 -1.41
CA PRO A 37 4.96 6.12 -1.26
C PRO A 37 4.75 5.32 -2.57
N GLU A 38 5.75 4.51 -2.90
CA GLU A 38 5.77 3.63 -4.07
C GLU A 38 5.69 2.17 -3.62
N VAL A 39 5.03 1.32 -4.42
CA VAL A 39 4.96 -0.12 -4.18
C VAL A 39 6.17 -0.78 -4.83
N VAL A 40 7.11 -1.26 -4.02
CA VAL A 40 8.39 -1.82 -4.48
C VAL A 40 8.43 -3.35 -4.50
N LYS A 41 7.54 -4.02 -3.76
CA LYS A 41 7.46 -5.49 -3.67
C LYS A 41 6.00 -5.98 -3.68
N PRO A 42 5.24 -5.72 -4.75
CA PRO A 42 3.79 -5.98 -4.79
C PRO A 42 3.41 -7.43 -4.46
N GLU A 43 4.23 -8.40 -4.87
CA GLU A 43 4.06 -9.84 -4.64
C GLU A 43 4.20 -10.28 -3.18
N GLU A 44 4.82 -9.45 -2.32
CA GLU A 44 4.95 -9.72 -0.89
C GLU A 44 3.78 -9.20 -0.06
N CYS A 45 2.83 -8.49 -0.68
CA CYS A 45 1.64 -8.00 0.01
C CYS A 45 0.75 -9.16 0.47
N ILE A 46 0.43 -9.18 1.76
CA ILE A 46 -0.39 -10.23 2.39
C ILE A 46 -1.83 -9.78 2.70
N GLY A 47 -2.26 -8.63 2.17
CA GLY A 47 -3.64 -8.15 2.39
C GLY A 47 -3.96 -7.66 3.81
N CYS A 48 -2.96 -7.39 4.66
CA CYS A 48 -3.17 -7.06 6.08
C CYS A 48 -3.85 -5.70 6.35
N ASN A 49 -3.95 -4.83 5.34
CA ASN A 49 -4.59 -3.50 5.43
C ASN A 49 -4.00 -2.50 6.45
N PHE A 50 -2.84 -2.76 7.06
CA PHE A 50 -2.23 -1.80 7.99
C PHE A 50 -1.89 -0.45 7.34
N CYS A 51 -1.46 -0.45 6.09
CA CYS A 51 -1.22 0.78 5.35
C CYS A 51 -2.49 1.64 5.19
N TYR A 52 -3.64 1.01 4.94
CA TYR A 52 -4.95 1.67 4.86
C TYR A 52 -5.39 2.18 6.22
N LEU A 53 -5.41 1.30 7.24
CA LEU A 53 -5.91 1.61 8.59
C LEU A 53 -5.11 2.71 9.30
N ARG A 54 -3.83 2.89 8.95
CA ARG A 54 -2.96 3.92 9.52
C ARG A 54 -2.90 5.20 8.69
N CYS A 55 -3.50 5.23 7.51
CA CYS A 55 -3.48 6.41 6.67
C CYS A 55 -4.47 7.46 7.20
N PRO A 56 -3.99 8.62 7.67
CA PRO A 56 -4.87 9.67 8.20
C PRO A 56 -5.76 10.30 7.12
N GLU A 57 -5.36 10.22 5.84
CA GLU A 57 -6.08 10.80 4.70
C GLU A 57 -6.89 9.77 3.90
N ILE A 58 -6.86 8.50 4.29
CA ILE A 58 -7.51 7.40 3.57
C ILE A 58 -7.09 7.41 2.07
N ALA A 59 -5.78 7.52 1.85
CA ALA A 59 -5.17 7.73 0.54
C ALA A 59 -4.54 6.46 -0.07
N ILE A 60 -4.63 5.30 0.59
CA ILE A 60 -4.00 4.06 0.15
C ILE A 60 -4.95 2.89 0.38
N PHE A 61 -5.13 2.03 -0.62
CA PHE A 61 -6.10 0.93 -0.62
C PHE A 61 -5.41 -0.39 -0.94
N VAL A 62 -5.92 -1.49 -0.39
CA VAL A 62 -5.46 -2.84 -0.72
C VAL A 62 -6.63 -3.60 -1.35
N LEU A 63 -6.48 -3.99 -2.59
CA LEU A 63 -7.50 -4.70 -3.38
C LEU A 63 -7.07 -6.15 -3.54
N GLU A 64 -7.97 -7.11 -3.28
CA GLU A 64 -7.75 -8.50 -3.67
C GLU A 64 -7.95 -8.60 -5.17
N LYS A 65 -6.96 -9.16 -5.89
CA LYS A 65 -7.10 -9.41 -7.32
C LYS A 65 -8.01 -10.61 -7.49
N GLU A 66 -9.19 -10.40 -8.07
CA GLU A 66 -9.96 -11.50 -8.63
C GLU A 66 -9.18 -12.04 -9.83
N GLU A 67 -8.82 -13.32 -9.81
CA GLU A 67 -8.33 -13.99 -11.00
C GLU A 67 -9.45 -13.89 -12.05
N ALA A 68 -9.19 -13.16 -13.14
CA ALA A 68 -10.07 -13.19 -14.31
C ALA A 68 -10.18 -14.65 -14.75
N ILE A 69 -11.39 -15.19 -14.63
CA ILE A 69 -11.76 -16.55 -15.09
C ILE A 69 -11.51 -16.65 -16.60
#